data_AF-A0AAX4J927-F1
#
_entry.id   AF-A0AAX4J927-F1
#
_cell.length_a   1.000
_cell.length_b   1.000
_cell.length_c   1.000
_cell.angle_alpha   90.00
_cell.angle_beta   90.00
_cell.angle_gamma   90.00
#
_symmetry.space_group_name_H-M   'P 1'
#
loop_
_entity.id
_entity.type
_entity.pdbx_description
1 polymer ?
#
loop_
_entity_poly.entity_id
_entity_poly.type
_entity_poly.pdbx_seq_one_letter_code
_entity_poly.pdbx_strand_id
1 'polypeptide(L)'
;MEINDRNKNKKINIAKLPKYLGNYLSNIKREMEIGELNVENDGRISLVIFDKTGSNIPTHYNVKQVDRSSSDIYVLASTQDSSAVEGVVDNELLVTPVINRKYIEYKKEHANKLENTTETIDSLGEGIRMEKFGNLREMEVLAKKRKQMLIDKKRERLDKNEVLNIVFNAFEKYENWTVRDLADFTGQPTAFIQEIVNEICNVDKKDHKSIYSLKDEYK
;
A
#
# COMPACT_ATOMS: atom_id res chain seq x y z
N MET A 1 -14.83 -25.58 39.01
CA MET A 1 -13.40 -25.69 38.63
C MET A 1 -12.65 -24.88 39.67
N GLU A 2 -12.08 -25.53 40.68
CA GLU A 2 -11.31 -24.85 41.71
C GLU A 2 -9.92 -24.54 41.15
N ILE A 3 -9.49 -23.28 41.27
CA ILE A 3 -8.15 -22.86 40.85
C ILE A 3 -7.25 -22.95 42.08
N ASN A 4 -6.17 -23.72 41.98
CA ASN A 4 -5.18 -23.85 43.05
C ASN A 4 -4.35 -22.56 43.16
N ASP A 5 -4.34 -21.92 44.33
CA ASP A 5 -3.73 -20.60 44.58
C ASP A 5 -2.44 -20.64 45.41
N ARG A 6 -1.87 -21.84 45.66
CA ARG A 6 -0.68 -22.02 46.51
C ARG A 6 0.50 -21.13 46.16
N ASN A 7 0.74 -20.85 44.88
CA ASN A 7 1.89 -20.07 44.42
C ASN A 7 1.55 -18.60 44.12
N LYS A 8 0.38 -18.09 44.55
CA LYS A 8 -0.09 -16.73 44.23
C LYS A 8 0.91 -15.61 44.55
N ASN A 9 1.71 -15.77 45.61
CA ASN A 9 2.70 -14.78 46.06
C ASN A 9 4.09 -14.97 45.43
N LYS A 10 4.29 -15.99 44.60
CA LYS A 10 5.57 -16.21 43.91
C LYS A 10 5.80 -15.12 42.87
N LYS A 11 6.93 -14.45 42.95
CA LYS A 11 7.36 -13.44 41.97
C LYS A 11 8.01 -14.13 40.77
N ILE A 12 7.54 -13.82 39.57
CA ILE A 12 8.03 -14.38 38.32
C ILE A 12 8.52 -13.22 37.43
N ASN A 13 9.65 -13.42 36.75
CA ASN A 13 10.11 -12.49 35.73
C ASN A 13 9.71 -13.01 34.36
N ILE A 14 9.21 -12.14 33.50
CA ILE A 14 8.92 -12.48 32.10
C ILE A 14 9.99 -11.86 31.22
N ALA A 15 10.49 -12.62 30.24
CA ALA A 15 11.54 -12.17 29.33
C ALA A 15 11.08 -12.22 27.87
N LYS A 16 11.18 -11.10 27.16
CA LYS A 16 10.94 -10.99 25.73
C LYS A 16 12.23 -11.30 24.97
N LEU A 17 12.20 -12.36 24.18
CA LEU A 17 13.35 -12.88 23.43
C LEU A 17 13.24 -12.53 21.93
N PRO A 18 14.38 -12.36 21.23
CA PRO A 18 14.39 -12.32 19.76
C PRO A 18 13.81 -13.61 19.17
N LYS A 19 13.06 -13.50 18.05
CA LYS A 19 12.37 -14.64 17.41
C LYS A 19 13.30 -15.83 17.14
N TYR A 20 14.48 -15.57 16.60
CA TYR A 20 15.45 -16.63 16.29
C TYR A 20 15.92 -17.37 17.55
N LEU A 21 16.06 -16.67 18.68
CA LEU A 21 16.45 -17.26 19.95
C LEU A 21 15.30 -18.06 20.55
N GLY A 22 14.05 -17.57 20.44
CA GLY A 22 12.87 -18.35 20.80
C GLY A 22 12.77 -19.66 20.02
N ASN A 23 12.95 -19.62 18.70
CA ASN A 23 12.97 -20.82 17.86
C ASN A 23 14.10 -21.77 18.24
N TYR A 24 15.28 -21.22 18.54
CA TYR A 24 16.42 -21.99 19.01
C TYR A 24 16.08 -22.78 20.29
N LEU A 25 15.53 -22.11 21.29
CA LEU A 25 15.17 -22.72 22.57
C LEU A 25 14.05 -23.75 22.43
N SER A 26 13.03 -23.48 21.61
CA SER A 26 11.94 -24.42 21.34
C SER A 26 12.39 -25.73 20.69
N ASN A 27 13.52 -25.71 19.97
CA ASN A 27 14.08 -26.90 19.33
C ASN A 27 14.89 -27.80 20.29
N ILE A 28 15.19 -27.34 21.50
CA ILE A 28 15.95 -28.10 22.49
C ILE A 28 15.02 -29.10 23.18
N LYS A 29 15.20 -30.39 22.89
CA LYS A 29 14.33 -31.48 23.40
C LYS A 29 14.80 -32.12 24.71
N ARG A 30 15.99 -31.77 25.19
CA ARG A 30 16.61 -32.38 26.38
C ARG A 30 16.94 -31.30 27.40
N GLU A 31 16.90 -31.65 28.68
CA GLU A 31 17.43 -30.80 29.74
C GLU A 31 18.91 -30.54 29.46
N MET A 32 19.22 -29.29 29.17
CA MET A 32 20.56 -28.85 28.83
C MET A 32 20.74 -27.45 29.37
N GLU A 33 21.92 -27.21 29.93
CA GLU A 33 22.37 -25.87 30.26
C GLU A 33 22.61 -25.08 28.97
N ILE A 34 21.77 -24.05 28.77
CA ILE A 34 21.73 -23.20 27.57
C ILE A 34 22.60 -21.96 27.66
N GLY A 35 23.05 -21.58 28.86
CA GLY A 35 23.77 -20.33 29.06
C GLY A 35 23.82 -19.90 30.52
N GLU A 36 24.46 -18.76 30.74
CA GLU A 36 24.66 -18.11 32.04
C GLU A 36 24.00 -16.73 32.04
N LEU A 37 23.38 -16.39 33.17
CA LEU A 37 22.81 -15.06 33.43
C LEU A 37 23.69 -14.37 34.46
N ASN A 38 24.34 -13.27 34.05
CA ASN A 38 25.21 -12.48 34.91
C ASN A 38 24.47 -11.22 35.34
N VAL A 39 24.38 -11.02 36.66
CA VAL A 39 23.80 -9.81 37.26
C VAL A 39 24.93 -9.05 37.92
N GLU A 40 25.28 -7.91 37.36
CA GLU A 40 26.29 -7.01 37.91
C GLU A 40 25.72 -6.20 39.09
N ASN A 41 26.60 -5.80 40.01
CA ASN A 41 26.21 -5.03 41.21
C ASN A 41 25.58 -3.66 40.89
N ASP A 42 25.78 -3.16 39.66
CA ASP A 42 25.19 -1.92 39.16
C ASP A 42 23.76 -2.10 38.60
N GLY A 43 23.21 -3.32 38.67
CA GLY A 43 21.89 -3.67 38.16
C GLY A 43 21.88 -4.02 36.68
N ARG A 44 23.03 -4.07 36.00
CA ARG A 44 23.09 -4.54 34.61
C ARG A 44 22.99 -6.06 34.57
N ILE A 45 22.09 -6.52 33.71
CA ILE A 45 21.87 -7.95 33.49
C ILE A 45 22.38 -8.29 32.09
N SER A 46 23.29 -9.24 32.00
CA SER A 46 23.78 -9.80 30.74
C SER A 46 23.50 -11.29 30.67
N LEU A 47 23.21 -11.77 29.46
CA LEU A 47 22.89 -13.16 29.20
C LEU A 47 23.88 -13.70 28.17
N VAL A 48 24.56 -14.78 28.52
CA VAL A 48 25.51 -15.48 27.66
C VAL A 48 24.91 -16.83 27.30
N ILE A 49 24.62 -17.06 26.01
CA ILE A 49 24.08 -18.32 25.50
C ILE A 49 25.20 -19.17 24.93
N PHE A 50 25.23 -20.44 25.32
CA PHE A 50 26.15 -21.44 24.81
C PHE A 50 25.59 -22.07 23.52
N ASP A 51 26.33 -21.88 22.43
CA ASP A 51 26.03 -22.49 21.13
C ASP A 51 26.50 -23.95 21.10
N LYS A 52 25.73 -24.83 21.77
CA LYS A 52 26.04 -26.28 21.88
C LYS A 52 25.52 -27.11 20.69
N THR A 53 24.80 -26.48 19.77
CA THR A 53 24.11 -27.15 18.65
C THR A 53 24.74 -26.87 17.29
N GLY A 54 25.73 -25.95 17.22
CA GLY A 54 26.36 -25.54 15.97
C GLY A 54 25.47 -24.66 15.09
N SER A 55 24.48 -23.99 15.69
CA SER A 55 23.52 -23.13 14.96
C SER A 55 24.04 -21.71 14.71
N ASN A 56 25.30 -21.45 15.07
CA ASN A 56 26.01 -20.18 14.88
C ASN A 56 25.25 -18.97 15.47
N ILE A 57 24.49 -19.20 16.53
CA ILE A 57 23.69 -18.13 17.13
C ILE A 57 24.57 -17.10 17.84
N PRO A 58 24.12 -15.84 17.92
CA PRO A 58 24.78 -14.83 18.74
C PRO A 58 24.85 -15.32 20.19
N THR A 59 26.00 -15.08 20.84
CA THR A 59 26.27 -15.61 22.18
C THR A 59 26.00 -14.60 23.30
N HIS A 60 26.16 -13.30 23.05
CA HIS A 60 26.06 -12.27 24.08
C HIS A 60 24.78 -11.45 23.91
N TYR A 61 24.05 -11.23 25.00
CA TYR A 61 22.81 -10.47 25.05
C TYR A 61 22.79 -9.53 26.25
N ASN A 62 22.23 -8.34 26.03
CA ASN A 62 21.90 -7.38 27.07
C ASN A 62 20.44 -7.58 27.48
N VAL A 63 20.18 -7.63 28.78
CA VAL A 63 18.84 -7.74 29.33
C VAL A 63 18.47 -6.42 30.00
N LYS A 64 17.42 -5.78 29.50
CA LYS A 64 16.93 -4.49 30.00
C LYS A 64 15.60 -4.70 30.71
N GLN A 65 15.47 -4.17 31.92
CA GLN A 65 14.17 -4.11 32.57
C GLN A 65 13.31 -3.05 31.89
N VAL A 66 12.05 -3.38 31.62
CA VAL A 66 11.07 -2.47 31.02
C VAL A 66 10.13 -2.00 32.11
N ASP A 67 9.91 -0.69 32.18
CA ASP A 67 8.96 -0.10 33.13
C ASP A 67 7.55 -0.53 32.78
N ARG A 68 6.81 -0.93 33.81
CA ARG A 68 5.49 -1.54 33.67
C ARG A 68 4.38 -0.53 33.92
N SER A 69 3.38 -0.52 33.03
CA SER A 69 2.10 0.16 33.28
C SER A 69 1.26 -0.65 34.29
N SER A 70 0.58 0.06 35.19
CA SER A 70 -0.04 -0.32 36.48
C SER A 70 -0.97 -1.55 36.59
N SER A 71 -0.97 -2.52 35.68
CA SER A 71 -1.79 -3.74 35.78
C SER A 71 -1.00 -4.94 36.29
N ASP A 72 -1.53 -5.63 37.28
CA ASP A 72 -1.02 -6.92 37.74
C ASP A 72 -1.29 -8.02 36.70
N ILE A 73 -0.33 -8.93 36.52
CA ILE A 73 -0.32 -10.00 35.52
C ILE A 73 0.03 -11.24 36.31
N TYR A 74 -0.80 -12.27 36.17
CA TYR A 74 -0.61 -13.54 36.83
C TYR A 74 -0.29 -14.62 35.80
N VAL A 75 0.58 -15.55 36.16
CA VAL A 75 0.88 -16.73 35.36
C VAL A 75 -0.05 -17.85 35.80
N LEU A 76 -0.80 -18.40 34.84
CA LEU A 76 -1.70 -19.52 35.04
C LEU A 76 -1.13 -20.76 34.33
N ALA A 77 -1.06 -21.87 35.04
CA ALA A 77 -0.79 -23.17 34.46
C ALA A 77 -2.10 -23.95 34.37
N SER A 78 -2.46 -24.40 33.16
CA SER A 78 -3.62 -25.23 32.93
C SER A 78 -3.19 -26.59 32.42
N THR A 79 -3.56 -27.64 33.15
CA THR A 79 -3.50 -29.04 32.72
C THR A 79 -4.90 -29.53 32.39
N GLN A 80 -5.05 -30.76 31.86
CA GLN A 80 -6.37 -31.30 31.51
C GLN A 80 -7.32 -31.39 32.72
N ASP A 81 -6.77 -31.61 33.92
CA ASP A 81 -7.56 -31.89 35.13
C ASP A 81 -7.45 -30.80 36.21
N SER A 82 -6.53 -29.84 36.07
CA SER A 82 -6.33 -28.81 37.10
C SER A 82 -5.84 -27.47 36.54
N SER A 83 -6.29 -26.39 37.15
CA SER A 83 -5.81 -25.03 36.89
C SER A 83 -5.15 -24.49 38.16
N ALA A 84 -3.95 -23.92 38.03
CA ALA A 84 -3.20 -23.38 39.15
C ALA A 84 -2.64 -21.99 38.82
N VAL A 85 -2.61 -21.10 39.81
CA VAL A 85 -1.90 -19.82 39.76
C VAL A 85 -0.45 -20.08 40.14
N GLU A 86 0.48 -19.88 39.19
CA GLU A 86 1.92 -20.08 39.38
C GLU A 86 2.61 -18.88 40.03
N GLY A 87 2.05 -17.68 39.89
CA GLY A 87 2.61 -16.49 40.52
C GLY A 87 2.18 -15.19 39.86
N VAL A 88 2.71 -14.10 40.41
CA VAL A 88 2.56 -12.74 39.90
C VAL A 88 3.83 -12.34 39.16
N VAL A 89 3.67 -11.75 37.97
CA VAL A 89 4.80 -11.17 37.24
C VAL A 89 5.29 -9.96 38.02
N ASP A 90 6.58 -9.89 38.32
CA ASP A 90 7.21 -8.77 39.01
C ASP A 90 7.90 -7.86 37.99
N ASN A 91 8.83 -8.41 37.19
CA ASN A 91 9.62 -7.66 36.22
C ASN A 91 9.41 -8.17 34.80
N GLU A 92 9.32 -7.23 33.86
CA GLU A 92 9.39 -7.49 32.42
C GLU A 92 10.81 -7.18 31.92
N LEU A 93 11.43 -8.15 31.28
CA LEU A 93 12.80 -8.11 30.80
C LEU A 93 12.81 -8.16 29.27
N LEU A 94 13.53 -7.25 28.63
CA LEU A 94 13.75 -7.24 27.20
C LEU A 94 15.17 -7.72 26.89
N VAL A 95 15.28 -8.86 26.22
CA VAL A 95 16.57 -9.44 25.81
C VAL A 95 16.93 -8.92 24.42
N THR A 96 18.06 -8.24 24.31
CA THR A 96 18.58 -7.67 23.07
C THR A 96 19.97 -8.23 22.77
N PRO A 97 20.27 -8.65 21.53
CA PRO A 97 21.60 -9.14 21.20
C PRO A 97 22.63 -8.01 21.27
N VAL A 98 23.84 -8.32 21.76
CA VAL A 98 24.97 -7.41 21.69
C VAL A 98 25.47 -7.37 20.24
N ILE A 99 25.70 -6.17 19.72
CA ILE A 99 26.18 -5.95 18.35
C ILE A 99 27.67 -6.30 18.29
N ASN A 100 27.95 -7.60 18.15
CA ASN A 100 29.29 -8.15 17.99
C ASN A 100 29.49 -8.66 16.55
N ARG A 101 30.74 -8.93 16.18
CA ARG A 101 31.09 -9.53 14.89
C ARG A 101 30.27 -10.78 14.57
N LYS A 102 30.14 -11.70 15.53
CA LYS A 102 29.32 -12.93 15.41
C LYS A 102 27.84 -12.60 15.13
N TYR A 103 27.28 -11.58 15.78
CA TYR A 103 25.89 -11.15 15.52
C TYR A 103 25.72 -10.58 14.11
N ILE A 104 26.68 -9.79 13.63
CA ILE A 104 26.66 -9.22 12.29
C ILE A 104 26.78 -10.32 11.23
N GLU A 105 27.68 -11.29 11.43
CA GLU A 105 27.85 -12.46 10.56
C GLU A 105 26.55 -13.28 10.52
N TYR A 106 25.97 -13.60 11.68
CA TYR A 106 24.68 -14.29 11.78
C TYR A 106 23.57 -13.56 10.99
N LYS A 107 23.47 -12.24 11.16
CA LYS A 107 22.46 -11.42 10.46
C LYS A 107 22.69 -11.40 8.95
N LYS A 108 23.95 -11.37 8.48
CA LYS A 108 24.28 -11.44 7.05
C LYS A 108 23.87 -12.78 6.43
N GLU A 109 24.18 -13.89 7.11
CA GLU A 109 23.81 -15.23 6.64
C GLU A 109 22.29 -15.44 6.57
N HIS A 110 21.55 -14.83 7.50
CA HIS A 110 20.10 -14.98 7.60
C HIS A 110 19.32 -13.91 6.85
N ALA A 111 19.92 -12.79 6.47
CA ALA A 111 19.28 -11.75 5.65
C ALA A 111 18.90 -12.27 4.25
N ASN A 112 19.74 -13.15 3.68
CA ASN A 112 19.50 -13.75 2.37
C ASN A 112 18.50 -14.92 2.41
N LYS A 113 18.17 -15.42 3.60
CA LYS A 113 17.23 -16.54 3.79
C LYS A 113 15.82 -16.10 4.13
N LEU A 114 15.58 -14.81 4.41
CA LEU A 114 14.22 -14.32 4.41
C LEU A 114 13.70 -14.47 2.98
N GLU A 115 12.63 -15.25 2.82
CA GLU A 115 11.84 -15.27 1.59
C GLU A 115 11.35 -13.85 1.36
N ASN A 116 12.11 -13.09 0.57
CA ASN A 116 11.65 -11.81 0.10
C ASN A 116 10.43 -12.11 -0.78
N THR A 117 9.25 -11.70 -0.33
CA THR A 117 8.02 -11.70 -1.13
C THR A 117 8.12 -10.76 -2.34
N THR A 118 9.24 -10.05 -2.47
CA THR A 118 9.56 -9.15 -3.57
C THR A 118 10.59 -9.83 -4.48
N GLU A 119 10.15 -10.24 -5.66
CA GLU A 119 11.05 -10.59 -6.76
C GLU A 119 11.73 -9.32 -7.26
N THR A 120 13.06 -9.28 -7.25
CA THR A 120 13.82 -8.19 -7.87
C THR A 120 13.92 -8.47 -9.36
N ILE A 121 13.24 -7.66 -10.17
CA ILE A 121 13.35 -7.70 -11.64
C ILE A 121 14.62 -6.94 -12.05
N ASP A 122 15.58 -7.63 -12.66
CA ASP A 122 16.74 -6.99 -13.27
C ASP A 122 16.37 -6.46 -14.66
N SER A 123 15.89 -5.21 -14.70
CA SER A 123 15.47 -4.57 -15.95
C SER A 123 16.61 -4.42 -16.97
N LEU A 124 17.87 -4.42 -16.52
CA LEU A 124 19.03 -4.28 -17.38
C LEU A 124 19.45 -5.63 -18.00
N GLY A 125 19.41 -6.70 -17.20
CA GLY A 125 19.69 -8.08 -17.63
C GLY A 125 18.62 -8.63 -18.57
N GLU A 126 17.35 -8.30 -18.35
CA GLU A 126 16.22 -8.77 -19.18
C GLU A 126 16.00 -7.92 -20.45
N GLY A 127 16.81 -6.89 -20.68
CA GLY A 127 16.68 -6.01 -21.85
C GLY A 127 15.37 -5.19 -21.87
N ILE A 128 14.66 -5.12 -20.73
CA ILE A 128 13.43 -4.34 -20.59
C ILE A 128 13.80 -2.87 -20.58
N ARG A 129 13.77 -2.25 -21.77
CA ARG A 129 13.80 -0.81 -21.91
C ARG A 129 12.48 -0.27 -21.39
N MET A 130 12.46 0.20 -20.14
CA MET A 130 11.37 1.05 -19.67
C MET A 130 11.27 2.23 -20.65
N GLU A 131 10.18 2.29 -21.42
CA GLU A 131 9.90 3.46 -22.23
C GLU A 131 9.90 4.66 -21.29
N LYS A 132 10.73 5.66 -21.59
CA LYS A 132 10.72 6.90 -20.81
C LYS A 132 9.31 7.45 -20.93
N PHE A 133 8.54 7.41 -19.85
CA PHE A 133 7.31 8.18 -19.76
C PHE A 133 7.71 9.63 -20.08
N GLY A 134 7.29 10.12 -21.24
CA GLY A 134 7.62 11.46 -21.69
C GLY A 134 7.23 12.46 -20.60
N ASN A 135 8.06 13.48 -20.38
CA ASN A 135 7.78 14.50 -19.38
C ASN A 135 6.35 15.04 -19.62
N LEU A 136 5.55 15.29 -18.57
CA LEU A 136 4.15 15.73 -18.70
C LEU A 136 3.99 16.92 -19.67
N ARG A 137 5.00 17.80 -19.72
CA ARG A 137 5.11 18.91 -20.66
C ARG A 137 5.26 18.49 -22.13
N GLU A 138 6.03 17.45 -22.44
CA GLU A 138 6.16 16.95 -23.82
C GLU A 138 4.84 16.36 -24.33
N MET A 139 4.13 15.61 -23.49
CA MET A 139 2.80 15.10 -23.83
C MET A 139 1.80 16.24 -24.07
N GLU A 140 1.84 17.30 -23.25
CA GLU A 140 0.95 18.45 -23.40
C GLU A 140 1.24 19.25 -24.69
N VAL A 141 2.52 19.41 -25.05
CA VAL A 141 2.94 20.07 -26.29
C VAL A 141 2.51 19.26 -27.52
N LEU A 142 2.65 17.95 -27.49
CA LEU A 142 2.18 17.05 -28.56
C LEU A 142 0.65 17.11 -28.71
N ALA A 143 -0.09 17.12 -27.60
CA ALA A 143 -1.54 17.25 -27.62
C ALA A 143 -1.99 18.61 -28.20
N LYS A 144 -1.33 19.72 -27.82
CA LYS A 144 -1.59 21.05 -28.40
C LYS A 144 -1.28 21.10 -29.88
N LYS A 145 -0.15 20.54 -30.32
CA LYS A 145 0.20 20.45 -31.75
C LYS A 145 -0.82 19.64 -32.55
N ARG A 146 -1.29 18.50 -32.04
CA ARG A 146 -2.35 17.71 -32.69
C ARG A 146 -3.65 18.51 -32.82
N LYS A 147 -4.08 19.19 -31.75
CA LYS A 147 -5.27 20.06 -31.79
C LYS A 147 -5.09 21.19 -32.79
N GLN A 148 -3.94 21.85 -32.82
CA GLN A 148 -3.65 22.93 -33.77
C GLN A 148 -3.65 22.43 -35.22
N MET A 149 -3.06 21.26 -35.50
CA MET A 149 -3.09 20.66 -36.84
C MET A 149 -4.51 20.28 -37.31
N LEU A 150 -5.39 19.88 -36.39
CA LEU A 150 -6.81 19.63 -36.68
C LEU A 150 -7.58 20.92 -36.97
N ILE A 151 -7.16 22.05 -36.40
CA ILE A 151 -7.76 23.37 -36.61
C ILE A 151 -7.23 24.02 -37.90
N ASP A 152 -5.92 23.90 -38.17
CA ASP A 152 -5.23 24.49 -39.32
C ASP A 152 -5.50 23.75 -40.64
N LYS A 153 -6.00 22.51 -40.59
CA LYS A 153 -6.69 21.89 -41.74
C LYS A 153 -8.02 22.63 -41.94
N LYS A 154 -7.91 23.77 -42.62
CA LYS A 154 -8.97 24.57 -43.25
C LYS A 154 -10.30 23.81 -43.34
N ARG A 155 -11.21 24.13 -42.42
CA ARG A 155 -12.64 23.84 -42.58
C ARG A 155 -13.14 24.71 -43.73
N GLU A 156 -13.02 24.24 -44.97
CA GLU A 156 -13.75 24.85 -46.08
C GLU A 156 -15.24 24.79 -45.72
N ARG A 157 -15.94 25.93 -45.89
CA ARG A 157 -17.38 25.98 -45.66
C ARG A 157 -18.01 25.04 -46.67
N LEU A 158 -18.64 23.98 -46.18
CA LEU A 158 -19.45 23.10 -47.02
C LEU A 158 -20.69 23.86 -47.49
N ASP A 159 -21.29 23.42 -48.59
CA ASP A 159 -22.52 24.04 -49.07
C ASP A 159 -23.62 23.95 -48.02
N LYS A 160 -24.51 24.95 -47.96
CA LYS A 160 -25.55 25.04 -46.92
C LYS A 160 -26.41 23.77 -46.88
N ASN A 161 -26.70 23.19 -48.04
CA ASN A 161 -27.52 21.98 -48.16
C ASN A 161 -26.81 20.72 -47.60
N GLU A 162 -25.49 20.60 -47.80
CA GLU A 162 -24.72 19.46 -47.28
C GLU A 162 -24.64 19.51 -45.75
N VAL A 163 -24.44 20.70 -45.18
CA VAL A 163 -24.40 20.87 -43.72
C VAL A 163 -25.75 20.56 -43.10
N LEU A 164 -26.84 20.95 -43.75
CA LEU A 164 -28.20 20.70 -43.28
C LEU A 164 -28.49 19.19 -43.20
N ASN A 165 -28.08 18.39 -44.20
CA ASN A 165 -28.17 16.93 -44.15
C ASN A 165 -27.37 16.32 -42.99
N ILE A 166 -26.16 16.83 -42.73
CA ILE A 166 -25.33 16.35 -41.61
C ILE A 166 -25.96 16.71 -40.26
N VAL A 167 -26.57 17.89 -40.15
CA VAL A 167 -27.27 18.33 -38.94
C VAL A 167 -28.49 17.46 -38.66
N PHE A 168 -29.30 17.12 -39.67
CA PHE A 168 -30.42 16.18 -39.48
C PHE A 168 -29.95 14.79 -39.02
N ASN A 169 -28.88 14.26 -39.60
CA ASN A 169 -28.28 13.00 -39.14
C ASN A 169 -27.78 13.09 -37.68
N ALA A 170 -27.31 14.26 -37.23
CA ALA A 170 -26.95 14.46 -35.83
C ALA A 170 -28.19 14.37 -34.92
N PHE A 171 -29.30 14.97 -35.32
CA PHE A 171 -30.56 14.94 -34.57
C PHE A 171 -31.26 13.58 -34.56
N GLU A 172 -31.03 12.74 -35.58
CA GLU A 172 -31.47 11.34 -35.56
C GLU A 172 -30.80 10.54 -34.43
N LYS A 173 -29.55 10.89 -34.10
CA LYS A 173 -28.80 10.23 -33.02
C LYS A 173 -29.18 10.72 -31.63
N TYR A 174 -29.41 12.03 -31.47
CA TYR A 174 -29.83 12.62 -30.20
C TYR A 174 -30.82 13.78 -30.46
N GLU A 175 -31.92 13.83 -29.71
CA GLU A 175 -32.99 14.82 -29.89
C GLU A 175 -32.56 16.26 -29.53
N ASN A 176 -31.53 16.41 -28.68
CA ASN A 176 -31.11 17.70 -28.12
C ASN A 176 -29.61 17.91 -28.32
N TRP A 177 -29.22 19.06 -28.87
CA TRP A 177 -27.83 19.41 -29.13
C TRP A 177 -27.49 20.85 -28.73
N THR A 178 -26.20 21.12 -28.50
CA THR A 178 -25.69 22.50 -28.36
C THR A 178 -24.99 22.95 -29.65
N VAL A 179 -24.96 24.26 -29.94
CA VAL A 179 -24.29 24.82 -31.13
C VAL A 179 -22.81 24.46 -31.19
N ARG A 180 -22.16 24.36 -30.02
CA ARG A 180 -20.75 23.95 -29.95
C ARG A 180 -20.57 22.51 -30.39
N ASP A 181 -21.42 21.61 -29.90
CA ASP A 181 -21.35 20.19 -30.23
C ASP A 181 -21.71 19.95 -31.69
N LEU A 182 -22.68 20.70 -32.24
CA LEU A 182 -23.01 20.66 -33.68
C LEU A 182 -21.86 21.19 -34.54
N ALA A 183 -21.15 22.25 -34.12
CA ALA A 183 -19.98 22.77 -34.82
C ALA A 183 -18.79 21.80 -34.79
N ASP A 184 -18.63 21.04 -33.71
CA ASP A 184 -17.62 19.99 -33.60
C ASP A 184 -18.01 18.74 -34.41
N PHE A 185 -19.30 18.37 -34.44
CA PHE A 185 -19.80 17.23 -35.22
C PHE A 185 -19.76 17.48 -36.73
N THR A 186 -20.19 18.66 -37.17
CA THR A 186 -20.20 19.05 -38.60
C THR A 186 -18.84 19.51 -39.11
N GLY A 187 -17.91 19.83 -38.19
CA GLY A 187 -16.64 20.44 -38.54
C GLY A 187 -16.79 21.83 -39.17
N GLN A 188 -17.91 22.53 -38.96
CA GLN A 188 -18.15 23.87 -39.51
C GLN A 188 -17.89 24.96 -38.47
N PRO A 189 -17.66 26.23 -38.86
CA PRO A 189 -17.55 27.34 -37.92
C PRO A 189 -18.84 27.53 -37.11
N THR A 190 -18.72 27.85 -35.82
CA THR A 190 -19.87 28.03 -34.90
C THR A 190 -20.87 29.09 -35.39
N ALA A 191 -20.38 30.17 -36.02
CA ALA A 191 -21.25 31.20 -36.60
C ALA A 191 -22.15 30.67 -37.74
N PHE A 192 -21.64 29.76 -38.57
CA PHE A 192 -22.38 29.21 -39.70
C PHE A 192 -23.45 28.21 -39.25
N ILE A 193 -23.13 27.37 -38.26
CA ILE A 193 -24.11 26.47 -37.64
C ILE A 193 -25.20 27.26 -36.91
N GLN A 194 -24.86 28.39 -36.27
CA GLN A 194 -25.85 29.24 -35.63
C GLN A 194 -26.88 29.80 -36.62
N GLU A 195 -26.47 30.16 -37.85
CA GLU A 195 -27.39 30.62 -38.90
C GLU A 195 -28.37 29.50 -39.33
N ILE A 196 -27.86 28.29 -39.56
CA ILE A 196 -28.68 27.15 -39.99
C ILE A 196 -29.65 26.70 -38.89
N VAL A 197 -29.15 26.57 -37.66
CA VAL A 197 -29.93 26.13 -36.51
C VAL A 197 -31.02 27.15 -36.14
N ASN A 198 -30.79 28.46 -36.35
CA ASN A 198 -31.85 29.47 -36.18
C ASN A 198 -33.01 29.32 -37.18
N GLU A 199 -32.76 28.73 -38.35
CA GLU A 199 -33.77 28.53 -39.39
C GLU A 199 -34.64 27.28 -39.10
N ILE A 200 -33.99 26.18 -38.68
CA ILE A 200 -34.63 24.84 -38.60
C ILE A 200 -34.94 24.36 -37.16
N CYS A 201 -34.34 24.95 -36.12
CA CYS A 201 -34.51 24.51 -34.73
C CYS A 201 -35.25 25.51 -33.85
N ASN A 202 -35.88 25.02 -32.78
CA ASN A 202 -36.35 25.80 -31.66
C ASN A 202 -35.26 25.87 -30.57
N VAL A 203 -35.20 26.99 -29.85
CA VAL A 203 -34.20 27.23 -28.81
C VAL A 203 -34.85 27.13 -27.43
N ASP A 204 -34.45 26.12 -26.67
CA ASP A 204 -34.80 26.01 -25.25
C ASP A 204 -33.75 26.73 -24.39
N LYS A 205 -34.09 27.94 -23.95
CA LYS A 205 -33.25 28.77 -23.06
C LYS A 205 -33.42 28.41 -21.58
N LYS A 206 -33.56 27.12 -21.27
CA LYS A 206 -33.94 26.64 -19.93
C LYS A 206 -32.75 26.49 -18.98
N ASP A 207 -31.54 26.34 -19.52
CA ASP A 207 -30.29 26.24 -18.79
C ASP A 207 -29.30 27.30 -19.34
N HIS A 208 -28.23 27.64 -18.61
CA HIS A 208 -27.19 28.60 -19.04
C HIS A 208 -26.49 28.20 -20.36
N LYS A 209 -26.82 27.01 -20.89
CA LYS A 209 -26.49 26.52 -22.23
C LYS A 209 -27.79 26.47 -23.05
N SER A 210 -27.84 27.21 -24.15
CA SER A 210 -28.96 27.14 -25.08
C SER A 210 -28.97 25.77 -25.77
N ILE A 211 -30.04 25.00 -25.56
CA ILE A 211 -30.26 23.69 -26.18
C ILE A 211 -31.15 23.91 -27.40
N TYR A 212 -30.83 23.22 -28.49
CA TYR A 212 -31.57 23.29 -29.75
C TYR A 212 -32.22 21.96 -30.04
N SER A 213 -33.49 22.02 -30.44
CA SER A 213 -34.33 20.88 -30.87
C SER A 213 -34.93 21.18 -32.24
N LEU A 214 -35.08 20.17 -33.10
CA LEU A 214 -35.70 20.36 -34.42
C LEU A 214 -37.16 20.83 -34.29
N LYS A 215 -37.60 21.72 -35.18
CA LYS A 215 -39.03 22.06 -35.30
C LYS A 215 -39.81 20.82 -35.78
N ASP A 216 -41.07 20.70 -35.34
CA ASP A 216 -41.96 19.59 -35.71
C ASP A 216 -42.20 19.47 -37.23
N GLU A 217 -41.96 20.54 -38.00
CA GLU A 217 -42.04 20.54 -39.47
C GLU A 217 -40.89 19.76 -40.15
N TYR A 218 -39.79 19.52 -39.44
CA TYR A 218 -38.59 18.85 -39.92
C TYR A 218 -38.26 17.57 -39.13
N LYS A 219 -39.20 17.10 -38.31
CA LYS A 219 -39.08 15.86 -37.53
C LYS A 219 -39.66 14.67 -38.29
#